data_AF-A0A2H0WZ95-F1
#
_entry.id   AF-A0A2H0WZ95-F1
#
_cell.length_a   1.000
_cell.length_b   1.000
_cell.length_c   1.000
_cell.angle_alpha   90.00
_cell.angle_beta   90.00
_cell.angle_gamma   90.00
#
_symmetry.space_group_name_H-M   'P 1'
#
loop_
_entity.id
_entity.type
_entity.pdbx_description
1 polymer ?
#
loop_
_entity_poly.entity_id
_entity_poly.type
_entity_poly.pdbx_seq_one_letter_code
_entity_poly.pdbx_strand_id
1 'polypeptide(L)'
;SEARKYHLNLIVANQFIGQIDEEVKNAVFGNVGTLLSFRVGVQDANFLQHEFSPTFSESDLTNVERYHTFVKTIVDNEPMPSFSMDLTRDVEAERKLANPKLAEMIKKLSRLKYGKDKNILEVEIAKRARL
;
A
#
# COMPACT_ATOMS: atom_id res chain seq x y z
N SER A 1 15.96 -4.50 4.78
CA SER A 1 14.63 -4.95 5.23
C SER A 1 14.51 -6.46 5.06
N GLU A 2 14.17 -7.18 6.13
CA GLU A 2 13.93 -8.62 6.10
C GLU A 2 12.71 -9.01 5.25
N ALA A 3 11.76 -8.09 5.04
CA ALA A 3 10.54 -8.34 4.26
C ALA A 3 10.83 -8.79 2.82
N ARG A 4 11.89 -8.27 2.19
CA ARG A 4 12.30 -8.67 0.83
C ARG A 4 12.69 -10.15 0.77
N LYS A 5 13.37 -10.67 1.81
CA LYS A 5 13.77 -12.09 1.91
C LYS A 5 12.56 -13.03 1.95
N TYR A 6 11.46 -12.56 2.54
CA TYR A 6 10.23 -13.33 2.66
C TYR A 6 9.19 -13.01 1.57
N HIS A 7 9.55 -12.22 0.55
CA HIS A 7 8.64 -11.73 -0.47
C HIS A 7 7.37 -11.07 0.11
N LEU A 8 7.51 -10.44 1.28
CA LEU A 8 6.42 -9.77 1.96
C LEU A 8 6.25 -8.35 1.41
N ASN A 9 5.03 -8.02 1.01
CA ASN A 9 4.62 -6.66 0.71
C ASN A 9 3.86 -6.09 1.93
N LEU A 10 4.25 -4.89 2.36
CA LEU A 10 3.61 -4.17 3.46
C LEU A 10 3.06 -2.84 2.93
N ILE A 11 1.78 -2.60 3.20
CA ILE A 11 1.09 -1.34 2.92
C ILE A 11 0.70 -0.73 4.25
N VAL A 12 1.18 0.49 4.50
CA VAL A 12 0.86 1.26 5.71
C VAL A 12 0.13 2.52 5.28
N ALA A 13 -0.96 2.85 5.96
CA ALA A 13 -1.78 4.03 5.69
C ALA A 13 -1.99 4.81 6.98
N ASN A 14 -1.56 6.07 6.99
CA ASN A 14 -1.63 6.97 8.13
C ASN A 14 -2.25 8.30 7.72
N GLN A 15 -2.92 8.98 8.66
CA GLN A 15 -3.54 10.29 8.42
C GLN A 15 -2.60 11.45 8.75
N PHE A 16 -1.75 11.29 9.76
CA PHE A 16 -0.82 12.32 10.24
C PHE A 16 0.56 11.71 10.42
N ILE A 17 1.59 12.33 9.86
CA ILE A 17 2.96 11.82 9.99
C ILE A 17 3.45 12.02 11.43
N GLY A 18 3.03 13.10 12.09
CA GLY A 18 3.39 13.42 13.47
C GLY A 18 2.85 12.44 14.54
N GLN A 19 1.98 11.48 14.17
CA GLN A 19 1.56 10.40 15.07
C GLN A 19 2.53 9.21 15.09
N ILE A 20 3.50 9.20 14.17
CA ILE A 20 4.48 8.13 14.03
C ILE A 20 5.71 8.52 14.84
N ASP A 21 6.17 7.62 15.71
CA ASP A 21 7.44 7.81 16.42
C ASP A 21 8.59 8.06 15.43
N GLU A 22 9.51 8.96 15.79
CA GLU A 22 10.59 9.42 14.90
C GLU A 22 11.44 8.27 14.34
N GLU A 23 11.75 7.26 15.16
CA GLU A 23 12.51 6.08 14.73
C GLU A 23 11.75 5.29 13.66
N VAL A 24 10.44 5.10 13.85
CA VAL A 24 9.57 4.37 12.91
C VAL A 24 9.42 5.17 11.63
N LYS A 25 9.21 6.49 11.73
CA LYS A 25 9.12 7.40 10.60
C LYS A 25 10.38 7.29 9.73
N ASN A 26 11.56 7.46 10.32
CA ASN A 26 12.83 7.40 9.59
C ASN A 26 13.05 6.02 8.95
N ALA A 27 12.71 4.94 9.66
CA ALA A 27 12.82 3.58 9.13
C ALA A 27 11.87 3.32 7.95
N VAL A 28 10.63 3.83 8.00
CA VAL A 28 9.63 3.68 6.93
C VAL A 28 10.03 4.51 5.71
N PHE A 29 10.21 5.81 5.85
CA PHE A 29 10.51 6.70 4.72
C PHE A 29 11.90 6.44 4.11
N GLY A 30 12.87 5.96 4.89
CA GLY A 30 14.18 5.55 4.36
C GLY A 30 14.17 4.27 3.52
N ASN A 31 13.10 3.46 3.57
CA ASN A 31 13.01 2.18 2.86
C ASN A 31 11.81 2.07 1.91
N VAL A 32 10.89 3.04 1.93
CA VAL A 32 9.67 2.98 1.14
C VAL A 32 9.99 3.17 -0.35
N GLY A 33 9.63 2.17 -1.16
CA GLY A 33 9.83 2.24 -2.61
C GLY A 33 8.66 2.92 -3.35
N THR A 34 7.46 2.84 -2.76
CA THR A 34 6.24 3.40 -3.35
C THR A 34 5.49 4.19 -2.29
N LEU A 35 5.21 5.45 -2.58
CA LEU A 35 4.52 6.36 -1.68
C LEU A 35 3.33 6.97 -2.43
N LEU A 36 2.15 6.90 -1.79
CA LEU A 36 0.92 7.52 -2.28
C LEU A 36 0.53 8.61 -1.28
N SER A 37 0.38 9.84 -1.76
CA SER A 37 -0.11 10.97 -0.96
C SER A 37 -1.42 11.46 -1.52
N PHE A 38 -2.47 11.35 -0.71
CA PHE A 38 -3.70 12.11 -0.89
C PHE A 38 -3.51 13.54 -0.38
N ARG A 39 -4.59 14.32 -0.37
CA ARG A 39 -4.58 15.64 0.25
C ARG A 39 -4.16 15.55 1.72
N VAL A 40 -3.12 16.29 2.07
CA VAL A 40 -2.56 16.37 3.42
C VAL A 40 -2.57 17.81 3.95
N GLY A 41 -2.37 17.97 5.26
CA GLY A 41 -2.19 19.29 5.87
C GLY A 41 -0.80 19.87 5.60
N VAL A 42 -0.63 21.18 5.83
CA VAL A 42 0.62 21.93 5.58
C VAL A 42 1.84 21.28 6.23
N GLN A 43 1.72 20.83 7.48
CA GLN A 43 2.84 20.19 8.20
C GLN A 43 3.33 18.90 7.51
N ASP A 44 2.40 18.02 7.13
CA ASP A 44 2.75 16.78 6.44
C ASP A 44 3.20 17.05 5.00
N ALA A 45 2.61 18.06 4.33
CA ALA A 45 2.99 18.47 2.98
C ALA A 45 4.45 18.99 2.93
N ASN A 46 4.86 19.78 3.93
CA ASN A 46 6.23 20.28 4.03
C ASN A 46 7.26 19.14 4.15
N PHE A 47 6.93 18.09 4.90
CA PHE A 47 7.75 16.88 5.00
C PHE A 47 7.75 16.10 3.68
N LEU A 48 6.57 15.85 3.11
CA LEU A 48 6.40 15.02 1.92
C LEU A 48 6.91 15.67 0.62
N GLN A 49 7.00 17.00 0.53
CA GLN A 49 7.49 17.65 -0.70
C GLN A 49 8.88 17.14 -1.10
N HIS A 50 9.74 16.80 -0.13
CA HIS A 50 11.07 16.29 -0.40
C HIS A 50 11.06 14.94 -1.11
N GLU A 51 10.01 14.14 -0.89
CA GLU A 51 9.82 12.84 -1.55
C GLU A 51 9.29 12.99 -2.98
N PHE A 52 8.53 14.05 -3.25
CA PHE A 52 7.89 14.30 -4.55
C PHE A 52 8.64 15.31 -5.43
N SER A 53 9.68 15.96 -4.90
CA SER A 53 10.53 16.89 -5.63
C SER A 53 11.25 16.18 -6.79
N PRO A 54 11.40 16.84 -7.95
CA PRO A 54 11.02 18.23 -8.25
C PRO A 54 9.60 18.39 -8.82
N THR A 55 8.82 17.30 -8.92
CA THR A 55 7.57 17.31 -9.70
C THR A 55 6.41 18.00 -8.99
N PHE A 56 6.26 17.79 -7.68
CA PHE A 56 5.18 18.39 -6.90
C PHE A 56 5.74 19.20 -5.74
N SER A 57 5.09 20.33 -5.49
CA SER A 57 5.39 21.23 -4.38
C SER A 57 4.51 20.94 -3.15
N GLU A 58 4.87 21.54 -2.03
CA GLU A 58 4.03 21.56 -0.82
C GLU A 58 2.60 22.08 -1.12
N SER A 59 2.49 23.12 -1.96
CA SER A 59 1.19 23.67 -2.36
C SER A 59 0.35 22.63 -3.11
N ASP A 60 0.95 21.84 -3.99
CA ASP A 60 0.22 20.81 -4.73
C ASP A 60 -0.33 19.74 -3.79
N LEU A 61 0.48 19.31 -2.80
CA LEU A 61 0.11 18.29 -1.81
C LEU A 61 -1.06 18.72 -0.89
N THR A 62 -1.16 20.02 -0.59
CA THR A 62 -2.28 20.56 0.21
C THR A 62 -3.56 20.76 -0.61
N ASN A 63 -3.44 20.88 -1.93
CA ASN A 63 -4.55 21.19 -2.84
C ASN A 63 -5.04 19.99 -3.67
N VAL A 64 -4.54 18.77 -3.41
CA VAL A 64 -4.97 17.56 -4.12
C VAL A 64 -6.49 17.40 -4.07
N GLU A 65 -7.10 17.20 -5.22
CA GLU A 65 -8.53 17.00 -5.34
C GLU A 65 -8.99 15.67 -4.72
N ARG A 66 -10.29 15.59 -4.40
CA ARG A 66 -10.87 14.33 -3.92
C ARG A 66 -10.66 13.23 -4.96
N TYR A 67 -10.32 12.04 -4.48
CA TYR A 67 -10.03 10.86 -5.30
C TYR A 67 -8.79 10.97 -6.19
N HIS A 68 -8.00 12.03 -6.07
CA HIS A 68 -6.70 12.12 -6.71
C HIS A 68 -5.61 11.83 -5.68
N THR A 69 -4.48 11.30 -6.16
CA THR A 69 -3.30 11.04 -5.34
C THR A 69 -2.05 11.33 -6.15
N PHE A 70 -0.99 11.79 -5.47
CA PHE A 70 0.35 11.78 -6.05
C PHE A 70 1.04 10.48 -5.69
N VAL A 71 1.81 9.97 -6.65
CA VAL A 71 2.46 8.67 -6.57
C VAL A 71 3.93 8.86 -6.88
N LYS A 72 4.77 8.40 -5.96
CA LYS A 72 6.19 8.13 -6.18
C LYS A 72 6.35 6.62 -6.18
N THR A 73 7.02 6.05 -7.18
CA THR A 73 7.22 4.60 -7.23
C THR A 73 8.52 4.24 -7.91
N ILE A 74 8.90 2.97 -7.77
CA ILE A 74 10.04 2.36 -8.42
C ILE A 74 9.52 1.26 -9.37
N VAL A 75 10.06 1.18 -10.58
CA VAL A 75 9.79 0.13 -11.56
C VAL A 75 11.13 -0.46 -11.96
N ASP A 76 11.27 -1.79 -11.95
CA ASP A 76 12.52 -2.49 -12.26
C ASP A 76 13.76 -1.96 -11.51
N ASN A 77 13.54 -1.58 -10.24
CA ASN A 77 14.54 -1.00 -9.35
C ASN A 77 15.05 0.39 -9.77
N GLU A 78 14.36 1.08 -10.68
CA GLU A 78 14.59 2.46 -11.08
C GLU A 78 13.50 3.41 -10.55
N PRO A 79 13.84 4.55 -9.93
CA PRO A 79 12.86 5.55 -9.52
C PRO A 79 12.16 6.17 -10.73
N MET A 80 10.83 6.18 -10.69
CA MET A 80 10.02 6.85 -11.71
C MET A 80 9.77 8.32 -11.31
N PRO A 81 9.67 9.24 -12.28
CA PRO A 81 9.15 10.57 -12.02
C PRO A 81 7.79 10.48 -11.32
N SER A 82 7.57 11.31 -10.30
CA SER A 82 6.29 11.34 -9.59
C SER A 82 5.16 11.71 -10.55
N PHE A 83 3.98 11.14 -10.36
CA PHE A 83 2.82 11.42 -11.20
C PHE A 83 1.53 11.46 -10.38
N SER A 84 0.48 12.08 -10.94
CA SER A 84 -0.86 12.06 -10.36
C SER A 84 -1.67 10.88 -10.88
N MET A 85 -2.50 10.29 -10.03
CA MET A 85 -3.43 9.22 -10.38
C MET A 85 -4.84 9.60 -9.98
N ASP A 86 -5.79 9.43 -10.91
CA ASP A 86 -7.23 9.54 -10.67
C ASP A 86 -7.77 8.19 -10.20
N LEU A 87 -8.41 8.18 -9.03
CA LEU A 87 -9.03 7.02 -8.39
C LEU A 87 -10.55 7.11 -8.38
N THR A 88 -11.14 7.98 -9.20
CA THR A 88 -12.57 7.97 -9.45
C THR A 88 -12.98 6.63 -10.05
N ARG A 89 -14.12 6.11 -9.58
CA ARG A 89 -14.61 4.78 -9.97
C ARG A 89 -16.09 4.86 -10.25
N ASP A 90 -16.50 4.28 -11.37
CA ASP A 90 -17.91 4.01 -11.65
C ASP A 90 -18.31 2.70 -10.97
N VAL A 91 -18.71 2.81 -9.71
CA VAL A 91 -19.12 1.66 -8.89
C VAL A 91 -20.33 0.94 -9.50
N GLU A 92 -21.20 1.63 -10.23
CA GLU A 92 -22.35 1.00 -10.88
C GLU A 92 -21.94 0.16 -12.08
N ALA A 93 -21.09 0.69 -12.95
CA ALA A 93 -20.53 -0.07 -14.07
C ALA A 93 -19.74 -1.28 -13.58
N GLU A 94 -18.92 -1.11 -12.54
CA GLU A 94 -18.17 -2.23 -11.93
C GLU A 94 -19.10 -3.30 -11.35
N ARG A 95 -20.18 -2.90 -10.67
CA ARG A 95 -21.18 -3.85 -10.14
C ARG A 95 -21.90 -4.61 -11.24
N LYS A 96 -22.17 -3.98 -12.40
CA LYS A 96 -22.77 -4.66 -13.56
C LYS A 96 -21.85 -5.74 -14.14
N LEU A 97 -20.54 -5.55 -14.06
CA LEU A 97 -19.54 -6.55 -14.47
C LEU A 97 -19.31 -7.65 -13.43
N ALA A 98 -19.81 -7.48 -12.20
CA ALA A 98 -19.62 -8.45 -11.14
C ALA A 98 -20.36 -9.77 -11.45
N ASN A 99 -19.67 -10.88 -11.26
CA ASN A 99 -20.26 -12.22 -11.38
C ASN A 99 -20.20 -12.92 -10.01
N PRO A 100 -21.28 -12.86 -9.20
CA PRO A 100 -21.31 -13.45 -7.88
C PRO A 100 -21.04 -14.96 -7.87
N LYS A 101 -21.52 -15.68 -8.90
CA LYS A 101 -21.30 -17.14 -9.03
C LYS A 101 -19.83 -17.45 -9.26
N LEU A 102 -19.17 -16.71 -10.16
CA LEU A 102 -17.74 -16.87 -10.42
C LEU A 102 -16.92 -16.55 -9.16
N ALA A 103 -17.27 -15.48 -8.43
CA ALA A 103 -16.61 -15.13 -7.18
C ALA A 103 -16.74 -16.25 -6.13
N GLU A 104 -17.91 -16.87 -5.99
CA GLU A 104 -18.12 -18.00 -5.08
C GLU A 104 -17.29 -19.22 -5.50
N MET A 105 -17.24 -19.54 -6.81
CA MET A 105 -16.42 -20.63 -7.34
C MET A 105 -14.93 -20.41 -7.08
N ILE A 106 -14.42 -19.20 -7.32
CA ILE A 106 -13.02 -18.84 -7.04
C ILE A 106 -12.70 -19.01 -5.56
N LYS A 107 -13.60 -18.56 -4.66
CA LYS A 107 -13.42 -18.74 -3.21
C LYS A 107 -13.37 -20.22 -2.82
N LYS A 108 -14.26 -21.06 -3.36
CA LYS A 108 -14.27 -22.50 -3.10
C LYS A 108 -13.00 -23.18 -3.60
N LEU A 109 -12.58 -22.88 -4.84
CA LEU A 109 -11.35 -23.41 -5.43
C LEU A 109 -10.11 -23.03 -4.61
N SER A 110 -10.01 -21.76 -4.20
CA SER A 110 -8.92 -21.28 -3.34
C SER A 110 -8.89 -22.04 -2.01
N ARG A 111 -10.05 -22.25 -1.37
CA ARG A 111 -10.16 -23.00 -0.12
C ARG A 111 -9.75 -24.47 -0.28
N LEU A 112 -10.13 -25.12 -1.37
CA LEU A 112 -9.75 -26.51 -1.64
C LEU A 112 -8.26 -26.65 -1.99
N LYS A 113 -7.70 -25.68 -2.72
CA LYS A 113 -6.31 -25.72 -3.18
C LYS A 113 -5.30 -25.32 -2.10
N TYR A 114 -5.62 -24.31 -1.29
CA TYR A 114 -4.69 -23.70 -0.34
C TYR A 114 -5.14 -23.81 1.12
N GLY A 115 -6.42 -24.10 1.37
CA GLY A 115 -6.93 -24.27 2.73
C GLY A 115 -6.37 -25.54 3.36
N LYS A 116 -5.94 -25.43 4.62
CA LYS A 116 -5.51 -26.55 5.47
C LYS A 116 -6.33 -26.56 6.75
N ASP A 117 -6.46 -27.72 7.37
CA ASP A 117 -7.06 -27.82 8.71
C ASP A 117 -6.25 -26.99 9.71
N LYS A 118 -6.96 -26.24 10.56
CA LYS A 118 -6.33 -25.35 11.53
C LYS A 118 -5.38 -26.09 12.47
N ASN A 119 -5.77 -27.26 12.96
CA ASN A 119 -4.96 -28.02 13.92
C ASN A 119 -3.65 -28.50 13.27
N ILE A 120 -3.72 -28.94 12.01
CA ILE A 120 -2.55 -29.36 11.25
C ILE A 120 -1.60 -28.17 11.04
N LEU A 121 -2.16 -27.00 10.69
CA LEU A 121 -1.37 -25.79 10.47
C LEU A 121 -0.69 -25.30 11.77
N GLU A 122 -1.40 -25.29 12.90
CA GLU A 122 -0.84 -24.87 14.19
C GLU A 122 0.30 -25.78 14.65
N VAL A 123 0.18 -27.09 14.48
CA VAL A 123 1.28 -28.03 14.75
C VAL A 123 2.47 -27.78 13.83
N GLU A 124 2.22 -27.53 12.53
CA GLU A 124 3.28 -27.24 11.56
C GLU A 124 4.01 -25.92 11.90
N ILE A 125 3.27 -24.87 12.30
CA ILE A 125 3.85 -23.59 12.75
C ILE A 125 4.66 -23.79 14.02
N ALA A 126 4.13 -24.47 15.05
CA ALA A 126 4.83 -24.71 16.30
C ALA A 126 6.13 -25.50 16.11
N LYS A 127 6.14 -26.46 15.18
CA LYS A 127 7.35 -27.21 14.81
C LYS A 127 8.39 -26.31 14.12
N ARG A 128 7.96 -25.40 13.24
CA ARG A 128 8.86 -24.48 12.52
C ARG A 128 9.37 -23.32 13.38
N ALA A 129 8.58 -22.88 14.36
CA ALA A 129 8.93 -21.80 15.28
C ALA A 129 9.91 -22.22 16.40
N ARG A 130 10.20 -23.52 16.53
CA ARG A 130 11.23 -24.07 17.44
C ARG A 130 12.57 -24.31 16.72
N LEU A 131 12.94 -23.40 15.83
CA LEU A 131 14.31 -23.21 15.31
C LEU A 131 14.87 -21.93 15.94
#